data_AF-M0DE02-F1
#
_entry.id   AF-M0DE02-F1
#
_cell.length_a   1.000
_cell.length_b   1.000
_cell.length_c   1.000
_cell.angle_alpha   90.00
_cell.angle_beta   90.00
_cell.angle_gamma   90.00
#
_symmetry.space_group_name_H-M   'P 1'
#
loop_
_entity.id
_entity.type
_entity.pdbx_description
1 polymer ?
#
loop_
_entity_poly.entity_id
_entity_poly.type
_entity_poly.pdbx_seq_one_letter_code
_entity_poly.pdbx_strand_id
1 'polypeptide(L)' 'MLSKQIIRQIVRPEPSSTTLYECRHCGYRVEKSVDECPQCGSHEIAAYDLE' A
#
# COMPACT_ATOMS: atom_id res chain seq x y z
N MET A 1 22.61 -18.78 32.40
CA MET A 1 22.07 -17.47 31.97
C MET A 1 21.91 -17.50 30.46
N LEU A 2 20.70 -17.69 29.93
CA LEU A 2 20.42 -17.54 28.49
C LEU A 2 19.06 -16.87 28.35
N SER A 3 19.12 -15.55 28.32
CA SER A 3 17.96 -14.68 28.23
C SER A 3 18.07 -13.88 26.95
N LYS A 4 17.09 -14.03 26.07
CA LYS A 4 16.33 -12.97 25.37
C LYS A 4 15.76 -13.55 24.08
N GLN A 5 14.51 -14.01 24.17
CA GLN A 5 13.66 -14.17 23.00
C GLN A 5 13.34 -12.77 22.48
N ILE A 6 13.92 -12.40 21.34
CA ILE A 6 13.70 -11.10 20.69
C ILE A 6 12.37 -11.23 19.95
N ILE A 7 11.31 -10.74 20.58
CA ILE A 7 9.97 -10.71 20.00
C ILE A 7 10.06 -9.78 18.79
N ARG A 8 9.93 -10.36 17.59
CA ARG A 8 9.88 -9.62 16.32
C ARG A 8 8.78 -8.58 16.43
N GLN A 9 9.17 -7.30 16.46
CA GLN A 9 8.26 -6.17 16.39
C GLN A 9 7.31 -6.38 15.21
N ILE A 10 6.03 -6.55 15.53
CA ILE A 10 4.94 -6.46 14.56
C ILE A 10 4.96 -5.00 14.11
N VAL A 11 5.59 -4.75 12.95
CA VAL A 11 5.52 -3.47 12.27
C VAL A 11 4.04 -3.19 12.04
N ARG A 12 3.46 -2.36 12.91
CA ARG A 12 2.32 -1.54 12.55
C ARG A 12 2.94 -0.34 11.84
N PRO A 13 2.90 -0.26 10.51
CA PRO A 13 3.24 1.00 9.88
C PRO A 13 2.27 2.05 10.45
N GLU A 14 2.84 3.15 10.91
CA GLU A 14 2.15 4.31 11.48
C GLU A 14 0.94 4.70 10.60
N PRO A 15 -0.14 5.26 11.16
CA PRO A 15 -1.25 5.79 10.37
C PRO A 15 -0.83 7.12 9.74
N SER A 16 0.17 7.09 8.86
CA SER A 16 0.40 8.18 7.91
C SER A 16 -0.70 8.05 6.87
N SER A 17 -1.62 9.03 6.79
CA SER A 17 -2.72 9.15 5.80
C SER A 17 -2.60 8.13 4.68
N THR A 18 -3.24 6.98 4.87
CA THR A 18 -3.05 5.83 3.97
C THR A 18 -3.97 6.02 2.79
N THR A 19 -3.60 6.94 1.90
CA THR A 19 -4.28 7.07 0.62
C THR A 19 -3.95 5.81 -0.19
N LEU A 20 -4.98 5.00 -0.47
CA LEU A 20 -4.88 3.82 -1.32
C LEU A 20 -5.05 4.22 -2.77
N TYR A 21 -4.16 3.75 -3.64
CA TYR A 21 -4.29 3.92 -5.08
C TYR A 21 -4.56 2.58 -5.75
N GLU A 22 -5.57 2.50 -6.62
CA GLU A 22 -6.03 1.26 -7.26
C GLU A 22 -6.44 1.51 -8.71
N CYS A 23 -6.06 0.61 -9.62
CA CYS A 23 -6.54 0.64 -10.99
C CYS A 23 -8.02 0.21 -11.06
N ARG A 24 -8.88 1.08 -11.60
CA ARG A 24 -10.32 0.82 -11.80
C ARG A 24 -10.61 -0.26 -12.83
N HIS A 25 -9.66 -0.51 -13.73
CA HIS A 25 -9.83 -1.47 -14.81
C HIS A 25 -9.52 -2.92 -14.38
N CYS A 26 -8.43 -3.14 -13.63
CA CYS A 26 -7.98 -4.48 -13.27
C CYS A 26 -7.90 -4.77 -11.77
N GLY A 27 -8.12 -3.76 -10.91
CA GLY A 27 -8.06 -3.89 -9.45
C GLY A 27 -6.64 -3.97 -8.86
N TYR A 28 -5.59 -3.74 -9.67
CA TYR A 28 -4.23 -3.73 -9.16
C TYR A 28 -3.97 -2.52 -8.26
N ARG A 29 -3.41 -2.74 -7.07
CA ARG A 29 -3.01 -1.68 -6.15
C ARG A 29 -1.72 -1.03 -6.64
N VAL A 30 -1.79 0.27 -6.92
CA VAL A 30 -0.66 1.02 -7.46
C VAL A 30 0.00 1.91 -6.40
N GLU A 31 1.22 2.36 -6.69
CA GLU A 31 1.92 3.34 -5.85
C GLU A 31 1.41 4.77 -6.08
N LYS A 32 1.57 5.61 -5.07
CA LYS A 32 1.32 7.05 -5.17
C LYS A 32 2.28 7.60 -6.22
N SER A 33 1.76 8.19 -7.30
CA SER A 33 2.47 8.81 -8.44
C SER A 33 2.62 7.96 -9.71
N VAL A 34 1.80 6.93 -9.91
CA VAL A 34 1.69 6.32 -11.25
C VAL A 34 0.44 6.83 -11.99
N ASP A 35 0.64 7.30 -13.21
CA ASP A 35 -0.43 7.74 -14.12
C ASP A 35 -0.94 6.62 -15.03
N GLU A 36 -0.25 5.48 -15.05
CA GLU A 36 -0.60 4.28 -15.83
C GLU A 36 -0.40 3.03 -14.97
N CYS A 37 -1.35 2.11 -15.03
CA CYS A 37 -1.28 0.84 -14.32
C CYS A 37 -0.22 -0.08 -14.95
N PRO A 38 0.84 -0.48 -14.21
CA PRO A 38 1.90 -1.33 -14.75
C PRO A 38 1.45 -2.75 -15.09
N GLN A 39 0.25 -3.17 -14.63
CA GLN A 39 -0.27 -4.50 -14.90
C GLN A 39 -1.12 -4.58 -16.18
N CYS A 40 -1.81 -3.50 -16.57
CA CYS A 40 -2.73 -3.54 -17.71
C CYS A 40 -2.65 -2.34 -18.66
N GLY A 41 -1.83 -1.34 -18.35
CA GLY A 41 -1.69 -0.13 -19.17
C GLY A 41 -2.86 0.85 -19.06
N SER A 42 -3.82 0.64 -18.17
CA SER A 42 -4.94 1.58 -17.99
C SER A 42 -4.50 2.81 -17.19
N HIS A 43 -4.97 3.98 -17.58
CA HIS A 43 -4.76 5.26 -16.89
C HIS A 43 -5.83 5.57 -15.83
N GLU A 44 -6.81 4.69 -15.68
CA GLU A 44 -7.93 4.89 -14.76
C GLU A 44 -7.54 4.47 -13.34
N ILE A 45 -6.88 5.38 -12.61
CA ILE A 45 -6.43 5.16 -11.23
C ILE A 45 -7.33 5.89 -10.23
N ALA A 46 -7.85 5.13 -9.26
CA ALA A 46 -8.61 5.63 -8.12
C ALA A 46 -7.67 5.97 -6.96
N ALA A 47 -7.98 7.02 -6.21
CA ALA A 47 -7.39 7.30 -4.91
C ALA A 47 -8.48 7.29 -3.83
N TYR A 48 -8.24 6.58 -2.73
CA TYR A 48 -9.13 6.52 -1.58
C TYR A 48 -8.36 6.98 -0.34
N ASP A 49 -8.79 8.08 0.27
CA ASP A 49 -8.27 8.47 1.57
C ASP A 49 -8.97 7.66 2.66
N LEU A 50 -8.18 7.03 3.53
CA LEU A 50 -8.70 6.26 4.65
C LEU A 50 -8.58 7.12 5.92
N GLU A 51 -9.71 7.67 6.36
CA GLU A 51 -9.89 8.39 7.62
C GLU A 51 -10.14 7.45 8.81
#